data_AF-A0A0F9SK15-F1
#
_entry.id   AF-A0A0F9SK15-F1
#
_cell.length_a   1.000
_cell.length_b   1.000
_cell.length_c   1.000
_cell.angle_alpha   90.00
_cell.angle_beta   90.00
_cell.angle_gamma   90.00
#
_symmetry.space_group_name_H-M   'P 1'
#
loop_
_entity.id
_entity.type
_entity.pdbx_description
1 polymer ?
#
loop_
_entity_poly.entity_id
_entity_poly.type
_entity_poly.pdbx_seq_one_letter_code
_entity_poly.pdbx_strand_id
1 'polypeptide(L)'
;MNNKRWTEEEVFFLKQNHKTMIYKKIGEDIGRSLKSVCQMAFRLNLNSERKGITGAYARQDKEHNGNWKGGISKDYYKYTKRTKAKHPKKNKAGEIFRYAIRVGKIIRPTNCSSCNKYSKRIEGHHEDYDKPLEVEWLCRKCHIAEHKKLKASLAC
;
A
#
# COMPACT_ATOMS: atom_id res chain seq x y z
N MET A 1 -23.91 28.78 -6.57
CA MET A 1 -23.04 28.39 -5.45
C MET A 1 -22.87 29.61 -4.54
N ASN A 2 -23.36 29.54 -3.30
CA ASN A 2 -23.38 30.69 -2.39
C ASN A 2 -21.95 31.06 -1.95
N ASN A 3 -21.42 32.16 -2.48
CA ASN A 3 -20.13 32.73 -2.06
C ASN A 3 -20.30 33.48 -0.73
N LYS A 4 -20.58 32.74 0.36
CA LYS A 4 -20.59 33.33 1.71
C LYS A 4 -19.19 33.83 2.03
N ARG A 5 -19.02 35.16 2.15
CA ARG A 5 -17.75 35.78 2.56
C ARG A 5 -17.38 35.34 3.98
N TRP A 6 -16.10 35.15 4.25
CA TRP A 6 -15.62 34.82 5.60
C TRP A 6 -15.72 36.04 6.50
N THR A 7 -16.25 35.89 7.70
CA THR A 7 -16.29 36.96 8.71
C THR A 7 -14.99 37.01 9.50
N GLU A 8 -14.74 38.11 10.20
CA GLU A 8 -13.55 38.28 11.03
C GLU A 8 -13.51 37.24 12.17
N GLU A 9 -14.67 36.92 12.75
CA GLU A 9 -14.79 35.90 13.80
C GLU A 9 -14.46 34.50 13.29
N GLU A 10 -14.91 34.14 12.08
CA GLU A 10 -14.60 32.85 11.46
C GLU A 10 -13.10 32.72 11.16
N VAL A 11 -12.47 33.80 10.69
CA VAL A 11 -11.02 33.85 10.44
C VAL A 11 -10.25 33.75 11.76
N PHE A 12 -10.68 34.48 12.78
CA PHE A 12 -10.07 34.43 14.12
C PHE A 12 -10.17 33.04 14.73
N PHE A 13 -11.35 32.43 14.69
CA PHE A 13 -11.59 31.08 15.18
C PHE A 13 -10.70 30.05 14.47
N LEU A 14 -10.55 30.15 13.15
CA LEU A 14 -9.63 29.31 12.39
C LEU A 14 -8.17 29.50 12.83
N LYS A 15 -7.70 30.74 13.01
CA LYS A 15 -6.32 31.04 13.44
C LYS A 15 -6.01 30.58 14.86
N GLN A 16 -6.98 30.54 15.77
CA GLN A 16 -6.76 30.03 17.12
C GLN A 16 -6.74 28.49 17.15
N ASN A 17 -7.58 27.85 16.33
CA ASN A 17 -7.82 26.42 16.43
C ASN A 17 -7.10 25.57 15.37
N HIS A 18 -6.45 26.15 14.35
CA HIS A 18 -5.82 25.36 13.28
C HIS A 18 -4.72 24.41 13.76
N LYS A 19 -4.07 24.68 14.91
CA LYS A 19 -3.03 23.80 15.47
C LYS A 19 -3.61 22.67 16.32
N THR A 20 -4.70 22.92 17.02
CA THR A 20 -5.30 22.02 18.02
C THR A 20 -6.44 21.17 17.47
N MET A 21 -7.22 21.70 16.51
CA MET A 21 -8.44 21.07 16.00
C MET A 21 -8.36 20.73 14.52
N ILE A 22 -8.98 19.62 14.15
CA ILE A 22 -9.04 19.17 12.75
C ILE A 22 -9.94 20.10 11.93
N TYR A 23 -9.58 20.42 10.67
CA TYR A 23 -10.37 21.36 9.84
C TYR A 23 -11.83 20.95 9.64
N LYS A 24 -12.14 19.64 9.71
CA LYS A 24 -13.52 19.15 9.66
C LYS A 24 -14.34 19.68 10.84
N LYS A 25 -13.79 19.58 12.05
CA LYS A 25 -14.46 20.03 13.29
C LYS A 25 -14.59 21.54 13.34
N ILE A 26 -13.52 22.25 12.93
CA ILE A 26 -13.57 23.72 12.78
C ILE A 26 -14.70 24.11 11.83
N GLY A 27 -14.85 23.41 10.70
CA GLY A 27 -15.95 23.63 9.76
C GLY A 27 -17.32 23.37 10.36
N GLU A 28 -17.50 22.28 11.10
CA GLU A 28 -18.76 21.99 11.81
C GLU A 28 -19.13 23.11 12.79
N ASP A 29 -18.17 23.62 13.57
CA ASP A 29 -18.42 24.63 14.59
C ASP A 29 -18.74 26.03 14.01
N ILE A 30 -18.16 26.38 12.85
CA ILE A 30 -18.44 27.66 12.16
C ILE A 30 -19.48 27.51 11.03
N GLY A 31 -20.08 26.33 10.86
CA GLY A 31 -21.07 26.06 9.81
C GLY A 31 -20.52 26.16 8.37
N ARG A 32 -19.26 25.79 8.16
CA ARG A 32 -18.55 25.80 6.86
C ARG A 32 -18.12 24.40 6.43
N SER A 33 -18.06 24.17 5.12
CA SER A 33 -17.55 22.89 4.61
C SER A 33 -16.04 22.75 4.83
N LEU A 34 -15.56 21.52 5.01
CA LEU A 34 -14.13 21.19 5.11
C LEU A 34 -13.31 21.82 3.98
N LYS A 35 -13.84 21.77 2.74
CA LYS A 35 -13.18 22.34 1.56
C LYS A 35 -13.01 23.86 1.69
N SER A 36 -14.01 24.57 2.19
CA SER A 36 -13.95 26.02 2.43
C SER A 36 -12.89 26.36 3.49
N VAL A 37 -12.87 25.61 4.58
CA VAL A 37 -11.90 25.78 5.68
C VAL A 37 -10.47 25.54 5.20
N CYS A 38 -10.22 24.44 4.48
CA CYS A 38 -8.89 24.15 3.92
C CYS A 38 -8.41 25.24 2.97
N GLN A 39 -9.30 25.77 2.12
CA GLN A 39 -8.94 26.82 1.18
C GLN A 39 -8.63 28.14 1.91
N MET A 40 -9.37 28.46 2.97
CA MET A 40 -9.07 29.64 3.78
C MET A 40 -7.76 29.49 4.55
N ALA A 41 -7.52 28.32 5.16
CA ALA A 41 -6.25 28.05 5.85
C ALA A 41 -5.04 28.14 4.90
N PHE A 42 -5.19 27.71 3.65
CA PHE A 42 -4.17 27.88 2.61
C PHE A 42 -3.91 29.36 2.30
N ARG A 43 -4.98 30.16 2.10
CA ARG A 43 -4.85 31.61 1.86
C ARG A 43 -4.18 32.36 3.01
N LEU A 44 -4.41 31.92 4.25
CA LEU A 44 -3.79 32.48 5.45
C LEU A 44 -2.42 31.88 5.76
N ASN A 45 -1.89 31.01 4.89
CA ASN A 45 -0.62 30.29 5.04
C ASN A 45 -0.47 29.45 6.35
N LEU A 46 -1.60 29.11 6.98
CA LEU A 46 -1.66 28.38 8.25
C LEU A 46 -1.24 26.90 8.13
N ASN A 47 -1.05 26.41 6.91
CA ASN A 47 -0.67 25.02 6.62
C ASN A 47 0.83 24.75 6.87
N SER A 48 1.69 25.76 6.74
CA SER A 48 3.14 25.65 6.97
C SER A 48 3.47 25.42 8.46
N GLU A 49 2.68 26.04 9.35
CA GLU A 49 2.78 25.90 10.79
C GLU A 49 2.19 24.58 11.32
N ARG A 50 1.42 23.88 10.48
CA ARG A 50 0.68 22.67 10.85
C ARG A 50 1.50 21.40 10.59
N LYS A 51 2.74 21.35 11.10
CA LYS A 51 3.62 20.16 11.01
C LYS A 51 2.95 18.95 11.69
N GLY A 52 2.84 17.83 10.97
CA GLY A 52 2.34 16.56 11.51
C GLY A 52 0.83 16.28 11.35
N ILE A 53 0.06 17.20 10.76
CA ILE A 53 -1.41 17.03 10.65
C ILE A 53 -1.92 16.97 9.19
N THR A 54 -1.09 17.31 8.20
CA THR A 54 -1.48 17.40 6.79
C THR A 54 -1.24 16.10 6.04
N GLY A 55 -2.33 15.44 5.64
CA GLY A 55 -2.33 14.36 4.67
C GLY A 55 -3.58 13.50 4.77
N ALA A 56 -4.12 13.07 3.63
CA ALA A 56 -5.10 11.98 3.56
C ALA A 56 -4.54 10.64 4.11
N TYR A 57 -3.24 10.62 4.47
CA TYR A 57 -2.51 9.55 5.16
C TYR A 57 -2.05 9.92 6.59
N ALA A 58 -2.49 11.07 7.15
CA ALA A 58 -1.92 11.64 8.38
C ALA A 58 -2.70 11.37 9.67
N ARG A 59 -3.86 10.70 9.65
CA ARG A 59 -4.54 10.21 10.86
C ARG A 59 -5.27 8.90 10.60
N GLN A 60 -4.51 7.82 10.43
CA GLN A 60 -4.89 6.67 11.23
C GLN A 60 -4.16 6.93 12.53
N ASP A 61 -4.91 7.32 13.57
CA ASP A 61 -4.42 7.15 14.92
C ASP A 61 -4.09 5.67 15.05
N LYS A 62 -2.80 5.48 15.16
CA LYS A 62 -2.08 4.26 14.92
C LYS A 62 -1.72 3.70 16.30
N GLU A 63 -1.67 4.54 17.33
CA GLU A 63 -1.57 4.10 18.73
C GLU A 63 -2.86 3.41 19.22
N HIS A 64 -4.04 3.87 18.77
CA HIS A 64 -5.33 3.26 19.12
C HIS A 64 -5.70 2.03 18.26
N ASN A 65 -5.03 1.82 17.12
CA ASN A 65 -5.10 0.55 16.42
C ASN A 65 -4.15 -0.43 17.13
N GLY A 66 -4.68 -1.33 17.96
CA GLY A 66 -3.86 -2.32 18.69
C GLY A 66 -2.93 -3.19 17.81
N ASN A 67 -3.14 -3.18 16.48
CA ASN A 67 -2.29 -3.84 15.48
C ASN A 67 -1.17 -2.98 14.89
N TRP A 68 -1.06 -1.68 15.18
CA TRP A 68 -0.01 -0.83 14.61
C TRP A 68 1.15 -0.58 15.56
N LYS A 69 2.37 -0.91 15.09
CA LYS A 69 3.63 -0.79 15.84
C LYS A 69 4.76 -0.40 14.92
N GLY A 70 4.82 0.88 14.50
CA GLY A 70 5.95 1.39 13.70
C GLY A 70 6.19 0.69 12.35
N GLY A 71 5.21 -0.05 11.82
CA GLY A 71 5.35 -0.84 10.59
C GLY A 71 5.91 -2.26 10.77
N ILE A 72 6.24 -2.68 11.99
CA ILE A 72 6.70 -4.04 12.33
C ILE A 72 5.80 -4.55 13.45
N SER A 73 4.96 -5.56 13.20
CA SER A 73 4.19 -6.25 14.25
C SER A 73 5.08 -6.54 15.47
N LYS A 74 4.62 -6.29 16.71
CA LYS A 74 5.36 -6.64 17.97
C LYS A 74 5.87 -8.07 17.91
N ASP A 75 5.08 -8.91 17.27
CA ASP A 75 5.35 -10.29 16.99
C ASP A 75 5.44 -10.49 15.47
N TYR A 76 6.43 -9.88 14.82
CA TYR A 76 6.75 -10.17 13.41
C TYR A 76 6.89 -11.67 13.18
N TYR A 77 7.46 -12.39 14.16
CA TYR A 77 7.49 -13.84 14.22
C TYR A 77 6.09 -14.49 14.15
N LYS A 78 5.11 -14.06 14.98
CA LYS A 78 3.75 -14.63 14.95
C LYS A 78 3.04 -14.30 13.64
N TYR A 79 3.22 -13.09 13.11
CA TYR A 79 2.65 -12.69 11.82
C TYR A 79 3.20 -13.53 10.67
N THR A 80 4.52 -13.64 10.56
CA THR A 80 5.17 -14.45 9.52
C THR A 80 4.79 -15.93 9.67
N LYS A 81 4.73 -16.47 10.89
CA LYS A 81 4.27 -17.83 11.16
C LYS A 81 2.83 -18.06 10.70
N ARG A 82 1.89 -17.16 11.03
CA ARG A 82 0.49 -17.23 10.58
C ARG A 82 0.38 -17.17 9.06
N THR A 83 1.09 -16.26 8.41
CA THR A 83 1.09 -16.12 6.95
C THR A 83 1.68 -17.36 6.28
N LYS A 84 2.75 -17.93 6.85
CA LYS A 84 3.33 -19.18 6.34
C LYS A 84 2.36 -20.36 6.48
N ALA A 85 1.63 -20.44 7.60
CA ALA A 85 0.64 -21.48 7.86
C ALA A 85 -0.56 -21.44 6.90
N LYS A 86 -0.91 -20.28 6.33
CA LYS A 86 -2.00 -20.18 5.35
C LYS A 86 -1.71 -20.86 4.01
N HIS A 87 -0.43 -20.94 3.62
CA HIS A 87 -0.03 -21.45 2.30
C HIS A 87 1.18 -22.40 2.40
N PRO A 88 1.08 -23.52 3.14
CA PRO A 88 2.22 -24.38 3.45
C PRO A 88 2.85 -24.98 2.19
N LYS A 89 2.02 -25.45 1.24
CA LYS A 89 2.48 -26.00 -0.05
C LYS A 89 3.31 -25.00 -0.86
N LYS A 90 2.75 -23.81 -1.10
CA LYS A 90 3.42 -22.72 -1.82
C LYS A 90 4.73 -22.28 -1.17
N ASN A 91 4.78 -22.25 0.16
CA ASN A 91 5.99 -21.88 0.89
C ASN A 91 7.09 -22.93 0.72
N LYS A 92 6.74 -24.21 0.90
CA LYS A 92 7.67 -25.33 0.69
C LYS A 92 8.19 -25.37 -0.74
N ALA A 93 7.30 -25.17 -1.71
CA ALA A 93 7.66 -25.11 -3.12
C ALA A 93 8.65 -23.97 -3.41
N GLY A 94 8.39 -22.79 -2.87
CA GLY A 94 9.28 -21.64 -2.99
C GLY A 94 10.64 -21.83 -2.31
N GLU A 95 10.70 -22.56 -1.19
CA GLU A 95 11.96 -22.90 -0.51
C GLU A 95 12.82 -23.84 -1.36
N ILE A 96 12.23 -24.91 -1.89
CA ILE A 96 12.89 -25.87 -2.79
C ILE A 96 13.40 -25.17 -4.06
N PHE A 97 12.54 -24.36 -4.68
CA PHE A 97 12.89 -23.60 -5.89
C PHE A 97 14.06 -22.64 -5.68
N ARG A 98 14.02 -21.85 -4.59
CA ARG A 98 15.12 -20.92 -4.26
C ARG A 98 16.42 -21.66 -3.95
N TYR A 99 16.33 -22.80 -3.27
CA TYR A 99 17.50 -23.64 -3.02
C TYR A 99 18.10 -24.15 -4.33
N ALA A 100 17.29 -24.71 -5.24
CA ALA A 100 17.75 -25.23 -6.53
C ALA A 100 18.47 -24.18 -7.39
N ILE A 101 17.98 -22.93 -7.39
CA ILE A 101 18.66 -21.81 -8.06
C ILE A 101 19.99 -21.49 -7.37
N ARG A 102 20.00 -21.41 -6.04
CA ARG A 102 21.19 -21.06 -5.26
C ARG A 102 22.32 -22.07 -5.48
N VAL A 103 21.99 -23.36 -5.53
CA VAL A 103 22.97 -24.43 -5.76
C VAL A 103 23.27 -24.68 -7.24
N GLY A 104 22.69 -23.90 -8.16
CA GLY A 104 22.94 -24.03 -9.60
C GLY A 104 22.28 -25.23 -10.28
N LYS A 105 21.42 -25.99 -9.59
CA LYS A 105 20.61 -27.06 -10.21
C LYS A 105 19.65 -26.54 -11.28
N ILE A 106 19.26 -25.27 -11.13
CA ILE A 106 18.41 -24.56 -12.07
C ILE A 106 19.10 -23.24 -12.44
N ILE A 107 19.28 -23.02 -13.73
CA ILE A 107 19.83 -21.78 -14.27
C ILE A 107 18.68 -20.92 -14.78
N ARG A 108 18.67 -19.64 -14.39
CA ARG A 108 17.68 -18.68 -14.89
C ARG A 108 18.03 -18.28 -16.31
N PRO A 109 17.12 -18.40 -17.29
CA PRO A 109 17.36 -17.86 -18.62
C PRO A 109 17.34 -16.34 -18.58
N THR A 110 17.94 -15.72 -19.60
CA THR A 110 17.94 -14.26 -19.80
C THR A 110 16.72 -13.78 -20.57
N ASN A 111 16.02 -14.69 -21.26
CA ASN A 111 14.89 -14.38 -22.13
C ASN A 111 13.61 -14.99 -21.55
N CYS A 112 12.50 -14.28 -21.74
CA CYS A 112 11.17 -14.72 -21.33
C CYS A 112 10.63 -15.82 -22.26
N SER A 113 10.11 -16.93 -21.74
CA SER A 113 9.50 -18.00 -22.55
C SER A 113 8.28 -17.53 -23.35
N SER A 114 7.47 -16.62 -22.78
CA SER A 114 6.24 -16.14 -23.44
C SER A 114 6.48 -15.10 -24.53
N CYS A 115 7.39 -14.13 -24.32
CA CYS A 115 7.60 -13.01 -25.27
C CYS A 115 8.96 -13.01 -25.94
N ASN A 116 9.84 -13.96 -25.60
CA ASN A 116 11.20 -14.13 -26.07
C ASN A 116 12.16 -12.92 -25.89
N LYS A 117 11.73 -11.88 -25.17
CA LYS A 117 12.53 -10.68 -24.93
C LYS A 117 13.50 -10.90 -23.76
N TYR A 118 14.70 -10.33 -23.90
CA TYR A 118 15.67 -10.24 -22.82
C TYR A 118 15.10 -9.46 -21.63
N SER A 119 15.36 -9.94 -20.41
CA SER A 119 15.04 -9.23 -19.17
C SER A 119 16.09 -9.51 -18.10
N LYS A 120 16.50 -8.46 -17.39
CA LYS A 120 17.35 -8.58 -16.19
C LYS A 120 16.64 -9.31 -15.04
N ARG A 121 15.31 -9.42 -15.07
CA ARG A 121 14.50 -10.02 -14.01
C ARG A 121 13.49 -11.01 -14.59
N ILE A 122 13.96 -12.23 -14.78
CA ILE A 122 13.13 -13.39 -15.11
C ILE A 122 12.70 -14.10 -13.81
N GLU A 123 11.40 -14.34 -13.70
CA GLU A 123 10.72 -14.96 -12.57
C GLU A 123 10.18 -16.33 -12.99
N GLY A 124 10.24 -17.31 -12.10
CA GLY A 124 9.60 -18.60 -12.32
C GLY A 124 8.12 -18.50 -11.96
N HIS A 125 7.25 -18.78 -12.93
CA HIS A 125 5.81 -18.95 -12.73
C HIS A 125 5.54 -20.40 -12.32
N HIS A 126 4.90 -20.57 -11.16
CA HIS A 126 4.46 -21.87 -10.67
C HIS A 126 2.96 -22.04 -10.99
N GLU A 127 2.65 -22.90 -11.95
CA GLU A 127 1.27 -23.37 -12.21
C GLU A 127 0.85 -24.40 -11.16
N ASP A 128 1.70 -25.40 -10.94
CA ASP A 128 1.52 -26.44 -9.93
C ASP A 128 2.58 -26.32 -8.82
N TYR A 129 2.14 -25.98 -7.61
CA TYR A 129 3.03 -25.88 -6.46
C TYR A 129 3.49 -27.25 -5.91
N ASP A 130 2.88 -28.36 -6.33
CA ASP A 130 3.37 -29.71 -6.00
C ASP A 130 4.61 -30.07 -6.84
N LYS A 131 4.90 -29.31 -7.91
CA LYS A 131 6.08 -29.46 -8.77
C LYS A 131 7.00 -28.22 -8.73
N PRO A 132 7.76 -28.02 -7.65
CA PRO A 132 8.43 -26.75 -7.37
C PRO A 132 9.54 -26.34 -8.35
N LEU A 133 10.06 -27.29 -9.11
CA LEU A 133 11.14 -27.08 -10.08
C LEU A 133 10.62 -26.94 -11.52
N GLU A 134 9.37 -27.33 -11.77
CA GLU A 134 8.69 -27.13 -13.05
C GLU A 134 8.09 -25.73 -13.03
N VAL A 135 8.79 -24.79 -13.65
CA VAL A 135 8.36 -23.39 -13.74
C VAL A 135 8.46 -22.89 -15.17
N GLU A 136 7.53 -22.00 -15.53
CA GLU A 136 7.68 -21.22 -16.75
C GLU A 136 8.49 -19.95 -16.46
N TRP A 137 9.49 -19.65 -17.29
CA TRP A 137 10.37 -18.50 -17.08
C TRP A 137 9.82 -17.25 -17.75
N LEU A 138 9.24 -16.35 -16.96
CA LEU A 138 8.55 -15.19 -17.49
C LEU A 138 9.21 -13.89 -17.03
N CYS A 139 9.22 -12.88 -17.90
CA CYS A 139 9.48 -11.52 -17.46
C CYS A 139 8.29 -11.03 -16.61
N ARG A 140 8.54 -10.07 -15.71
CA ARG A 140 7.51 -9.55 -14.79
C ARG A 140 6.19 -9.16 -15.47
N LYS A 141 6.23 -8.60 -16.68
CA LYS A 141 5.02 -8.21 -17.43
C LYS A 141 4.19 -9.44 -17.83
N CYS A 142 4.82 -10.44 -18.44
CA CYS A 142 4.17 -11.69 -18.81
C CYS A 142 3.70 -12.47 -17.59
N HIS A 143 4.50 -12.51 -16.52
CA HIS A 143 4.15 -13.20 -15.28
C HIS A 143 2.86 -12.66 -14.65
N ILE A 144 2.70 -11.32 -14.60
CA ILE A 144 1.46 -10.69 -14.10
C ILE A 144 0.28 -10.97 -15.04
N ALA A 145 0.51 -10.97 -16.36
CA ALA A 145 -0.54 -11.27 -17.32
C ALA A 145 -1.07 -12.70 -17.12
N GLU A 146 -0.19 -13.67 -16.84
CA GLU A 146 -0.59 -15.05 -16.59
C GLU A 146 -1.42 -15.20 -15.32
N HIS A 147 -1.00 -14.58 -14.20
CA HIS A 147 -1.81 -14.53 -12.98
C HIS A 147 -3.20 -13.90 -13.19
N LYS A 148 -3.32 -12.94 -14.13
CA LYS A 148 -4.61 -12.33 -14.46
C LYS A 148 -5.50 -13.28 -15.25
N LYS A 149 -4.94 -14.00 -16.24
CA LYS A 149 -5.68 -15.00 -17.02
C LYS A 149 -6.24 -16.11 -16.13
N LEU A 150 -5.41 -16.69 -15.26
CA LEU A 150 -5.82 -17.75 -14.33
C LEU A 150 -6.91 -17.29 -13.36
N LYS A 151 -6.88 -16.03 -12.92
CA LYS A 151 -7.96 -15.48 -12.08
C LYS A 151 -9.25 -15.25 -12.85
N ALA A 152 -9.16 -14.84 -14.11
CA ALA A 152 -10.33 -14.65 -14.96
C ALA A 152 -11.00 -15.99 -15.31
N SER A 153 -10.22 -17.06 -15.50
CA SER A 153 -10.76 -18.41 -15.77
C SER A 153 -11.36 -19.09 -14.53
N LEU A 154 -10.92 -18.73 -13.31
CA LEU A 154 -11.46 -19.24 -12.05
C LEU A 154 -12.68 -18.47 -11.50
N ALA A 155 -13.08 -17.37 -12.16
CA ALA A 155 -14.17 -16.50 -11.72
C ALA A 155 -15.51 -16.77 -12.43
N CYS A 156 -15.66 -17.92 -13.09
CA CYS A 156 -16.91 -18.35 -13.71
C CYS A 156 -17.65 -19.36 -12.83
#